data_AF-A0AA35RPH3-F1
#
_entry.id   AF-A0AA35RPH3-F1
#
_cell.length_a   1.000
_cell.length_b   1.000
_cell.length_c   1.000
_cell.angle_alpha   90.00
_cell.angle_beta   90.00
_cell.angle_gamma   90.00
#
_symmetry.space_group_name_H-M   'P 1'
#
loop_
_entity.id
_entity.type
_entity.pdbx_description
1 polymer ?
#
loop_
_entity_poly.entity_id
_entity_poly.type
_entity_poly.pdbx_seq_one_letter_code
_entity_poly.pdbx_strand_id
1 'polypeptide(L)'
;MQKWEWNFGKTPKFHLTAMRHFKFGRLAVEMKVNKGRIENCCFLLDGTTEKLFELQSSIIGSRLGRGDMKQQISESQEFGSNSVDIVQWLDSLL
;
A
#
# COMPACT_ATOMS: atom_id res chain seq x y z
N MET A 1 -26.92 -17.90 -10.60
CA MET A 1 -25.68 -18.12 -9.83
C MET A 1 -25.42 -16.83 -9.06
N GLN A 2 -25.69 -16.86 -7.76
CA GLN A 2 -25.83 -15.69 -6.90
C GLN A 2 -24.71 -15.67 -5.87
N LYS A 3 -24.13 -14.49 -5.64
CA LYS A 3 -23.91 -13.89 -4.31
C LYS A 3 -23.43 -12.45 -4.51
N TRP A 4 -24.39 -11.53 -4.50
CA TRP A 4 -24.09 -10.12 -4.22
C TRP A 4 -24.06 -10.00 -2.69
N GLU A 5 -22.86 -9.89 -2.12
CA GLU A 5 -22.68 -9.73 -0.67
C GLU A 5 -22.71 -8.25 -0.32
N TRP A 6 -23.92 -7.73 -0.12
CA TRP A 6 -24.18 -6.39 0.38
C TRP A 6 -23.71 -6.27 1.85
N ASN A 7 -22.48 -5.81 2.06
CA ASN A 7 -21.90 -5.62 3.40
C ASN A 7 -22.16 -4.19 3.91
N PHE A 8 -23.43 -3.81 4.11
CA PHE A 8 -23.80 -2.62 4.87
C PHE A 8 -23.76 -2.97 6.37
N GLY A 9 -22.72 -2.54 7.10
CA GLY A 9 -22.80 -2.48 8.58
C GLY A 9 -21.55 -2.81 9.39
N LYS A 10 -20.42 -3.21 8.79
CA LYS A 10 -19.13 -3.33 9.50
C LYS A 10 -18.08 -2.60 8.67
N THR A 11 -17.29 -1.73 9.31
CA THR A 11 -16.28 -0.84 8.69
C THR A 11 -15.75 -1.45 7.39
N PRO A 12 -16.04 -0.86 6.21
CA PRO A 12 -15.94 -1.57 4.96
C PRO A 12 -14.50 -2.03 4.76
N LYS A 13 -14.34 -3.33 4.47
CA LYS A 13 -13.09 -3.83 3.90
C LYS A 13 -12.98 -3.17 2.53
N PHE A 14 -12.06 -2.23 2.38
CA PHE A 14 -11.83 -1.60 1.10
C PHE A 14 -10.49 -2.05 0.53
N HIS A 15 -10.48 -2.17 -0.78
CA HIS A 15 -9.33 -2.53 -1.56
C HIS A 15 -8.84 -1.26 -2.26
N LEU A 16 -7.63 -0.83 -1.93
CA LEU A 16 -6.97 0.29 -2.59
C LEU A 16 -6.04 -0.28 -3.64
N THR A 17 -6.33 -0.04 -4.91
CA THR A 17 -5.42 -0.39 -6.01
C THR A 17 -5.09 0.90 -6.74
N ALA A 18 -3.81 1.26 -6.72
CA ALA A 18 -3.33 2.48 -7.36
C ALA A 18 -2.04 2.21 -8.11
N MET A 19 -1.82 2.94 -9.18
CA MET A 19 -0.66 2.74 -10.04
C MET A 19 -0.19 4.09 -10.56
N ARG A 20 1.10 4.35 -10.41
CA ARG A 20 1.72 5.59 -10.87
C ARG A 20 3.04 5.32 -11.54
N HIS A 21 3.31 6.10 -12.58
CA HIS A 21 4.59 6.10 -13.25
C HIS A 21 5.53 7.10 -12.56
N PHE A 22 6.65 6.61 -12.05
CA PHE A 22 7.71 7.40 -11.45
C PHE A 22 8.96 7.37 -12.34
N LYS A 23 9.94 8.22 -12.04
CA LYS A 23 11.21 8.29 -12.79
C LYS A 23 12.02 6.98 -12.72
N PHE A 24 11.88 6.23 -11.63
CA PHE A 24 12.59 4.98 -11.40
C PHE A 24 11.81 3.75 -11.91
N GLY A 25 10.62 3.94 -12.47
CA GLY A 25 9.78 2.84 -12.94
C GLY A 25 8.31 3.04 -12.60
N ARG A 26 7.51 2.04 -12.96
CA ARG A 26 6.06 2.06 -12.74
C ARG A 26 5.75 1.29 -11.47
N LEU A 27 5.24 1.99 -10.47
CA LEU A 27 4.89 1.41 -9.18
C LEU A 27 3.38 1.19 -9.13
N ALA A 28 2.97 -0.06 -9.02
CA ALA A 28 1.61 -0.44 -8.67
C ALA A 28 1.58 -0.87 -7.19
N VAL A 29 0.59 -0.38 -6.47
CA VAL A 29 0.33 -0.71 -5.08
C VAL A 29 -1.09 -1.25 -4.95
N GLU A 30 -1.20 -2.36 -4.24
CA GLU A 30 -2.46 -2.99 -3.90
C GLU A 30 -2.51 -3.18 -2.39
N MET A 31 -3.49 -2.58 -1.71
CA MET A 31 -3.64 -2.65 -0.26
C MET A 31 -5.05 -3.09 0.12
N LYS A 32 -5.14 -4.05 1.02
CA LYS A 32 -6.40 -4.48 1.64
C LYS A 32 -6.45 -3.92 3.04
N VAL A 33 -7.44 -3.06 3.29
CA VAL A 33 -7.57 -2.36 4.56
C VAL A 33 -8.89 -2.76 5.22
N ASN A 34 -8.80 -3.18 6.48
CA ASN A 34 -9.93 -3.61 7.28
C ASN A 34 -9.92 -2.83 8.60
N LYS A 35 -11.02 -2.14 8.91
CA LYS A 35 -11.13 -1.30 10.11
C LYS A 35 -9.97 -0.30 10.28
N GLY A 36 -9.44 0.22 9.17
CA GLY A 36 -8.34 1.18 9.15
C GLY A 36 -6.94 0.58 9.40
N ARG A 37 -6.81 -0.76 9.44
CA ARG A 37 -5.53 -1.48 9.47
C ARG A 37 -5.27 -2.17 8.15
N ILE A 38 -4.03 -2.17 7.71
CA ILE A 38 -3.58 -2.87 6.52
C ILE A 38 -3.56 -4.37 6.83
N GLU A 39 -4.47 -5.14 6.24
CA GLU A 39 -4.47 -6.62 6.33
C GLU A 39 -3.47 -7.23 5.36
N ASN A 40 -3.33 -6.62 4.17
CA ASN A 40 -2.39 -7.08 3.18
C ASN A 40 -1.92 -5.90 2.33
N CYS A 41 -0.67 -5.95 1.87
CA CYS A 41 -0.16 -5.00 0.90
C CYS A 41 0.70 -5.75 -0.11
N CYS A 42 0.62 -5.35 -1.38
CA CYS A 42 1.45 -5.83 -2.46
C CYS A 42 1.98 -4.63 -3.22
N PHE A 43 3.29 -4.55 -3.36
CA PHE A 43 3.95 -3.55 -4.20
C PHE A 43 4.59 -4.24 -5.39
N LEU A 44 4.36 -3.68 -6.57
CA LEU A 44 4.83 -4.17 -7.84
C LEU A 44 5.61 -3.03 -8.50
N LEU A 45 6.92 -3.18 -8.59
CA LEU A 45 7.78 -2.25 -9.30
C LEU A 45 8.17 -2.83 -10.66
N ASP A 46 7.84 -2.10 -11.72
CA ASP A 46 8.26 -2.43 -13.07
C ASP A 46 9.78 -2.22 -13.21
N GLY A 47 10.49 -3.27 -13.65
CA GLY A 47 11.94 -3.28 -13.82
C GLY A 47 12.72 -4.01 -12.73
N THR A 48 12.08 -4.39 -11.62
CA THR A 48 12.72 -5.11 -10.51
C THR A 48 11.99 -6.42 -10.21
N THR A 49 12.73 -7.53 -10.15
CA THR A 49 12.18 -8.84 -9.78
C THR A 49 12.17 -9.06 -8.26
N GLU A 50 12.82 -8.17 -7.49
CA GLU A 50 12.74 -8.18 -6.04
C GLU A 50 11.31 -7.87 -5.59
N LYS A 51 10.73 -8.86 -4.93
CA LYS A 51 9.46 -8.71 -4.24
C LYS A 51 9.77 -8.01 -2.92
N LEU A 52 9.15 -6.85 -2.72
CA LEU A 52 9.27 -6.00 -1.53
C LEU A 52 8.61 -6.63 -0.30
N PHE A 53 8.88 -7.90 -0.03
CA PHE A 53 8.24 -8.69 1.01
C PHE A 53 8.55 -8.17 2.41
N GLU A 54 9.80 -7.73 2.62
CA GLU A 54 10.24 -7.15 3.89
C GLU A 54 9.43 -5.90 4.21
N LEU A 55 9.33 -4.98 3.25
CA LEU A 55 8.48 -3.79 3.38
C LEU A 55 7.00 -4.18 3.60
N GLN A 56 6.47 -5.11 2.80
CA GLN A 56 5.06 -5.53 2.93
C GLN A 56 4.77 -6.07 4.33
N SER A 57 5.64 -6.92 4.87
CA SER A 57 5.50 -7.48 6.21
C SER A 57 5.56 -6.40 7.29
N SER A 58 6.46 -5.43 7.12
CA SER A 58 6.62 -4.29 8.03
C SER A 58 5.38 -3.39 8.11
N ILE A 59 4.64 -3.19 7.01
CA ILE A 59 3.43 -2.36 7.00
C ILE A 59 2.14 -3.14 7.28
N ILE A 60 2.15 -4.47 7.23
CA ILE A 60 0.98 -5.28 7.58
C ILE A 60 0.68 -5.08 9.08
N GLY A 61 -0.56 -4.72 9.40
CA GLY A 61 -0.99 -4.40 10.76
C GLY A 61 -0.92 -2.90 11.11
N SER A 62 -0.17 -2.10 10.34
CA SER A 62 -0.11 -0.65 10.49
C SER A 62 -1.42 0.03 10.11
N ARG A 63 -1.65 1.22 10.67
CA ARG A 63 -2.82 2.04 10.33
C ARG A 63 -2.53 2.87 9.08
N LEU A 64 -3.36 2.72 8.05
CA LEU A 64 -3.23 3.41 6.75
C LEU A 64 -3.10 4.94 6.89
N GLY A 65 -3.85 5.55 7.82
CA GLY A 65 -3.88 7.01 8.01
C GLY A 65 -3.00 7.57 9.13
N ARG A 66 -2.29 6.73 9.91
CA ARG A 66 -1.33 7.24 10.91
C ARG A 66 0.05 7.16 10.31
N GLY A 67 0.91 8.14 10.57
CA GLY A 67 2.26 8.28 10.01
C GLY A 67 3.18 7.05 10.14
N ASP A 68 2.75 6.02 10.87
CA ASP A 68 3.32 4.67 10.95
C ASP A 68 3.68 4.08 9.57
N MET A 69 2.72 4.03 8.62
CA MET A 69 3.00 3.52 7.27
C MET A 69 4.05 4.37 6.55
N LYS A 70 3.96 5.69 6.69
CA LYS A 70 4.88 6.65 6.06
C LYS A 70 6.29 6.45 6.60
N GLN A 71 6.41 6.23 7.90
CA GLN A 71 7.67 5.99 8.58
C GLN A 71 8.29 4.67 8.13
N GLN A 72 7.53 3.58 8.08
CA GLN A 72 8.03 2.28 7.61
C GLN A 72 8.54 2.35 6.16
N ILE A 73 7.83 3.06 5.26
CA ILE A 73 8.28 3.26 3.87
C ILE A 73 9.54 4.14 3.82
N SER A 74 9.65 5.14 4.69
CA SER A 74 10.83 6.02 4.77
C SER A 74 12.07 5.34 5.37
N GLU A 75 11.88 4.40 6.29
CA GLU A 75 12.98 3.63 6.90
C GLU A 75 13.42 2.45 6.02
N SER A 76 12.55 2.00 5.11
CA SER A 76 12.85 0.89 4.20
C SER A 76 13.91 1.28 3.17
N GLN A 77 14.99 0.51 3.14
CA GLN A 77 16.12 0.69 2.22
C GLN A 77 15.72 0.47 0.74
N GLU A 78 14.63 -0.25 0.48
CA GLU A 78 14.22 -0.68 -0.86
C GLU A 78 13.89 0.49 -1.81
N PHE A 79 13.45 1.62 -1.27
CA PHE A 79 13.11 2.81 -2.07
C PHE A 79 14.13 3.95 -1.96
N GLY A 80 15.04 3.90 -0.99
CA GLY A 80 16.10 4.90 -0.79
C GLY A 80 15.59 6.35 -0.93
N SER A 81 16.15 7.10 -1.88
CA SER A 81 15.78 8.50 -2.15
C SER A 81 14.38 8.70 -2.75
N ASN A 82 13.76 7.65 -3.31
CA ASN A 82 12.45 7.72 -3.96
C ASN A 82 11.28 7.50 -2.97
N SER A 83 11.57 7.09 -1.74
CA SER A 83 10.58 6.84 -0.69
C SER A 83 9.68 8.06 -0.43
N VAL A 84 10.24 9.28 -0.49
CA VAL A 84 9.52 10.53 -0.27
C VAL A 84 8.43 10.75 -1.32
N ASP A 85 8.73 10.57 -2.60
CA ASP A 85 7.76 10.70 -3.70
C ASP A 85 6.61 9.68 -3.57
N ILE A 86 6.93 8.46 -3.13
CA ILE A 86 5.95 7.39 -2.93
C ILE A 86 5.03 7.74 -1.76
N VAL A 87 5.58 8.20 -0.63
CA VAL A 87 4.79 8.62 0.54
C VAL A 87 3.88 9.78 0.21
N GLN A 88 4.39 10.80 -0.50
CA GLN A 88 3.59 11.95 -0.96
C GLN A 88 2.46 11.51 -1.91
N TRP A 89 2.75 10.58 -2.81
CA TRP A 89 1.74 10.02 -3.69
C TRP A 89 0.66 9.25 -2.95
N LEU A 90 1.04 8.40 -2.00
CA LEU A 90 0.11 7.63 -1.19
C LEU A 90 -0.78 8.52 -0.32
N ASP A 91 -0.24 9.62 0.19
CA ASP A 91 -1.01 10.62 0.93
C ASP A 91 -2.09 11.27 0.06
N SER A 92 -1.76 11.56 -1.21
CA SER A 92 -2.73 12.10 -2.18
C SER A 92 -3.86 11.13 -2.57
N LEU A 93 -3.74 9.85 -2.22
CA LEU A 93 -4.75 8.81 -2.53
C LEU A 93 -5.73 8.56 -1.38
N LEU A 94 -5.46 9.11 -0.19
CA LEU A 94 -6.21 8.90 1.05
C LEU A 94 -6.95 10.17 1.49
#